data_AF-A0A6C0CW87-F1
#
_entry.id   AF-A0A6C0CW87-F1
#
_cell.length_a   1.000
_cell.length_b   1.000
_cell.length_c   1.000
_cell.angle_alpha   90.00
_cell.angle_beta   90.00
_cell.angle_gamma   90.00
#
_symmetry.space_group_name_H-M   'P 1'
#
loop_
_entity.id
_entity.type
_entity.pdbx_description
1 polymer ?
#
loop_
_entity_poly.entity_id
_entity_poly.type
_entity_poly.pdbx_seq_one_letter_code
_entity_poly.pdbx_strand_id
1 'polypeptide(L)'
;MNLPIYVKRGMIGCLASWGSLGFYRGICDYNYENKIKTESYKIDMIYYENKKKQYKKDIIKYPSIDFYEPKEPLKPNYFYLSSFSHGIFGSWLYICPITMPVCFVKELYRIEINLRSVNDEKNTAFYNKLIF
;
A
#
# COMPACT_ATOMS: atom_id res chain seq x y z
N MET A 1 22.22 22.91 27.90
CA MET A 1 22.84 23.87 26.96
C MET A 1 21.76 24.46 26.07
N ASN A 2 21.63 25.78 25.99
CA ASN A 2 20.73 26.43 25.02
C ASN A 2 21.40 26.45 23.65
N LEU A 3 20.89 25.65 22.72
CA LEU A 3 21.36 25.67 21.33
C LEU A 3 21.08 27.04 20.68
N PRO A 4 21.97 27.52 19.79
CA PRO A 4 21.74 28.75 19.02
C PRO A 4 20.45 28.65 18.19
N ILE A 5 19.78 29.80 17.99
CA ILE A 5 18.47 29.86 17.30
C ILE A 5 18.55 29.28 15.88
N TYR A 6 19.65 29.51 15.16
CA TYR A 6 19.84 28.97 13.81
C TYR A 6 19.96 27.45 13.79
N VAL A 7 20.60 26.84 14.80
CA VAL A 7 20.70 25.38 14.92
C VAL A 7 19.32 24.77 15.20
N LYS A 8 18.54 25.39 16.09
CA LYS A 8 17.17 24.96 16.37
C LYS A 8 16.28 25.01 15.13
N ARG A 9 16.36 26.10 14.36
CA ARG A 9 15.58 26.27 13.10
C ARG A 9 16.00 25.26 12.02
N GLY A 10 17.30 25.02 11.86
CA GLY A 10 17.81 24.03 10.90
C GLY A 10 17.33 22.61 11.23
N MET A 11 17.39 22.22 12.51
CA MET A 11 16.91 20.92 12.96
C MET A 11 15.40 20.73 12.74
N ILE A 12 14.59 21.77 13.00
CA ILE A 12 13.15 21.75 12.72
C ILE A 12 12.89 21.58 11.22
N GLY A 13 13.65 22.28 10.36
CA GLY A 13 13.54 22.15 8.90
C GLY A 13 13.83 20.73 8.41
N CYS A 14 14.89 20.11 8.92
CA CYS A 14 15.24 18.72 8.57
C CYS A 14 14.18 17.72 9.03
N LEU A 15 13.63 17.89 10.25
CA LEU A 15 12.57 17.01 10.74
C LEU A 15 11.26 17.19 9.96
N ALA A 16 10.93 18.42 9.56
CA ALA A 16 9.75 18.70 8.75
C ALA A 16 9.87 18.09 7.35
N SER A 17 11.03 18.19 6.69
CA SER A 17 11.24 17.58 5.37
C SER A 17 11.23 16.06 5.46
N TRP A 18 11.87 15.49 6.49
CA TRP A 18 11.88 14.04 6.72
C TRP A 18 10.49 13.49 7.07
N GLY A 19 9.72 14.20 7.89
CA GLY A 19 8.33 13.85 8.19
C GLY A 19 7.40 13.96 6.99
N SER A 20 7.61 14.96 6.12
CA SER A 20 6.87 15.12 4.86
C SER A 20 7.19 14.01 3.87
N LEU A 21 8.45 13.58 3.80
CA LEU A 21 8.84 12.40 3.02
C LEU A 21 8.13 11.15 3.58
N GLY A 22 8.12 10.96 4.89
CA GLY A 22 7.36 9.88 5.53
C GLY A 22 5.87 9.90 5.20
N PHE A 23 5.26 11.10 5.16
CA PHE A 23 3.87 11.28 4.76
C PHE A 23 3.61 10.75 3.36
N TYR A 24 4.42 11.21 2.41
CA TYR A 24 4.35 10.78 1.02
C TYR A 24 4.53 9.27 0.89
N ARG A 25 5.49 8.68 1.61
CA ARG A 25 5.75 7.24 1.59
C ARG A 25 4.59 6.43 2.18
N GLY A 26 3.90 6.93 3.20
CA GLY A 26 2.70 6.28 3.72
C GLY A 26 1.54 6.26 2.73
N ILE A 27 1.36 7.34 1.96
CA ILE A 27 0.38 7.35 0.87
C ILE A 27 0.76 6.35 -0.22
N CYS A 28 2.04 6.27 -0.59
CA CYS A 28 2.51 5.29 -1.57
C CYS A 28 2.25 3.85 -1.12
N ASP A 29 2.49 3.54 0.15
CA ASP A 29 2.21 2.22 0.74
C ASP A 29 0.72 1.86 0.61
N TYR A 30 -0.17 2.76 1.04
CA TYR A 30 -1.62 2.58 0.91
C TYR A 30 -2.06 2.36 -0.55
N ASN A 31 -1.52 3.15 -1.48
CA ASN A 31 -1.83 3.03 -2.90
C ASN A 31 -1.36 1.68 -3.46
N TYR A 32 -0.20 1.20 -3.03
CA TYR A 32 0.34 -0.10 -3.41
C TYR A 32 -0.56 -1.24 -2.91
N GLU A 33 -0.97 -1.22 -1.64
CA GLU A 33 -1.88 -2.24 -1.10
C GLU A 33 -3.23 -2.25 -1.81
N ASN A 34 -3.79 -1.08 -2.10
CA ASN A 34 -5.05 -0.98 -2.82
C ASN A 34 -4.93 -1.48 -4.27
N LYS A 35 -3.79 -1.28 -4.92
CA LYS A 35 -3.52 -1.85 -6.24
C LYS A 35 -3.55 -3.38 -6.17
N ILE A 36 -2.87 -4.00 -5.20
CA ILE A 36 -2.88 -5.46 -5.00
C ILE A 36 -4.29 -5.97 -4.73
N LYS A 37 -5.05 -5.33 -3.83
CA LYS A 37 -6.44 -5.72 -3.53
C LYS A 37 -7.33 -5.64 -4.78
N THR A 38 -7.12 -4.62 -5.60
CA THR A 38 -7.86 -4.45 -6.86
C THR A 38 -7.50 -5.54 -7.89
N GLU A 39 -6.23 -5.94 -7.97
CA GLU A 39 -5.80 -7.03 -8.83
C GLU A 39 -6.35 -8.39 -8.37
N SER A 40 -6.32 -8.67 -7.06
CA SER A 40 -6.96 -9.87 -6.47
C SER A 40 -8.45 -9.91 -6.79
N TYR A 41 -9.15 -8.79 -6.60
CA TYR A 41 -10.58 -8.69 -6.92
C TYR A 41 -10.88 -9.00 -8.39
N LYS A 42 -10.03 -8.57 -9.33
CA LYS A 42 -10.21 -8.90 -10.76
C LYS A 42 -10.13 -10.41 -11.00
N ILE A 43 -9.19 -11.09 -10.35
CA ILE A 43 -9.03 -12.56 -10.44
C ILE A 43 -10.27 -13.25 -9.85
N ASP A 44 -10.72 -12.80 -8.67
CA ASP A 44 -11.90 -13.34 -7.99
C ASP A 44 -13.17 -13.14 -8.82
N MET A 45 -13.29 -12.00 -9.51
CA MET A 45 -14.39 -11.73 -10.44
C MET A 45 -14.39 -12.68 -11.65
N ILE A 46 -13.22 -12.97 -12.23
CA ILE A 46 -13.11 -13.94 -13.33
C ILE A 46 -13.56 -15.33 -12.86
N TYR A 47 -13.14 -15.73 -11.66
CA TYR A 47 -13.55 -17.00 -11.06
C TYR A 47 -15.07 -17.05 -10.80
N TYR A 48 -15.63 -15.98 -10.24
CA TYR A 48 -17.06 -15.81 -10.02
C TYR A 48 -17.87 -15.96 -11.32
N GLU A 49 -17.46 -15.29 -12.40
CA GLU A 49 -18.13 -15.37 -13.70
C GLU A 49 -18.12 -16.79 -14.28
N ASN A 50 -17.01 -17.51 -14.14
CA ASN A 50 -16.91 -18.90 -14.58
C ASN A 50 -17.83 -19.82 -13.75
N LYS A 51 -17.86 -19.66 -12.43
CA LYS A 51 -18.78 -20.39 -11.55
C LYS A 51 -20.25 -20.08 -11.85
N LYS A 52 -20.59 -18.82 -12.13
CA LYS A 52 -21.94 -18.41 -12.49
C LYS A 52 -22.41 -19.06 -13.79
N LYS A 53 -21.53 -19.18 -14.80
CA LYS A 53 -21.82 -19.93 -16.03
C LYS A 53 -22.03 -21.41 -15.78
N GLN A 54 -21.22 -22.02 -14.93
CA GLN A 54 -21.37 -23.43 -14.57
C GLN A 54 -22.68 -23.68 -13.81
N TYR A 55 -22.97 -22.87 -12.80
CA TYR A 55 -24.21 -22.90 -12.03
C TYR A 55 -25.46 -22.88 -12.93
N LYS A 56 -25.48 -21.98 -13.93
CA LYS A 56 -26.56 -21.92 -14.92
C LYS A 56 -26.72 -23.22 -15.72
N LYS A 57 -25.62 -23.88 -16.09
CA LYS A 57 -25.66 -25.18 -16.80
C LYS A 57 -26.15 -26.30 -15.88
N ASP A 58 -25.71 -26.30 -14.63
CA ASP A 58 -26.02 -27.36 -13.67
C ASP A 58 -27.49 -27.34 -13.24
N ILE A 59 -28.10 -26.16 -13.05
CA ILE A 59 -29.55 -26.01 -12.80
C ILE A 59 -30.38 -26.60 -13.94
N ILE A 60 -29.98 -26.32 -15.20
CA ILE A 60 -30.70 -26.83 -16.37
C ILE A 60 -30.56 -28.35 -16.46
N LYS A 61 -29.38 -28.89 -16.15
CA LYS A 61 -29.09 -30.32 -16.25
C LYS A 61 -29.72 -31.14 -15.11
N TYR A 62 -29.81 -30.56 -13.92
CA TYR A 62 -30.29 -31.23 -12.72
C TYR A 62 -31.32 -30.37 -11.98
N PRO A 63 -32.55 -30.26 -12.50
CA PRO A 63 -33.58 -29.36 -11.96
C PRO A 63 -34.09 -29.77 -10.57
N SER A 64 -33.83 -31.01 -10.14
CA SER A 64 -34.23 -31.52 -8.82
C SER A 64 -33.17 -31.32 -7.73
N ILE A 65 -32.00 -30.76 -8.07
CA ILE A 65 -30.89 -30.53 -7.13
C ILE A 65 -30.75 -29.02 -6.90
N ASP A 66 -30.83 -28.60 -5.64
CA ASP A 66 -30.57 -27.21 -5.25
C ASP A 66 -29.07 -26.94 -5.18
N PHE A 67 -28.57 -26.20 -6.16
CA PHE A 67 -27.19 -25.70 -6.16
C PHE A 67 -27.10 -24.38 -5.40
N TYR A 68 -25.98 -24.15 -4.72
CA TYR A 68 -25.68 -22.86 -4.10
C TYR A 68 -25.30 -21.82 -5.15
N GLU A 69 -25.99 -20.67 -5.14
CA GLU A 69 -25.63 -19.56 -6.00
C GLU A 69 -24.25 -19.01 -5.61
N PRO A 70 -23.34 -18.81 -6.59
CA PRO A 70 -22.04 -18.21 -6.29
C PRO A 70 -22.22 -16.79 -5.75
N LYS A 71 -21.45 -16.46 -4.70
CA LYS A 71 -21.44 -15.12 -4.10
C LYS A 71 -20.50 -14.19 -4.85
N GLU A 72 -20.94 -12.96 -5.13
CA GLU A 72 -20.10 -11.94 -5.75
C GLU A 72 -18.99 -11.49 -4.78
N PRO A 73 -17.73 -11.36 -5.25
CA PRO A 73 -16.66 -10.87 -4.40
C PRO A 73 -16.85 -9.39 -4.04
N LEU A 74 -16.40 -8.99 -2.86
CA LEU A 74 -16.50 -7.60 -2.39
C LEU A 74 -15.50 -6.71 -3.13
N LYS A 75 -16.00 -5.65 -3.76
CA LYS A 75 -15.16 -4.66 -4.44
C LYS A 75 -14.30 -3.89 -3.42
N PRO A 76 -12.97 -3.81 -3.62
CA PRO A 76 -12.13 -2.99 -2.77
C PRO A 76 -12.46 -1.51 -2.97
N ASN A 77 -12.62 -0.78 -1.86
CA ASN A 77 -12.90 0.65 -1.86
C ASN A 77 -11.65 1.44 -1.47
N TYR A 78 -11.32 2.43 -2.29
CA TYR A 78 -10.29 3.41 -1.97
C TYR A 78 -10.90 4.51 -1.09
N PHE A 79 -10.36 4.67 0.11
CA PHE A 79 -10.81 5.71 1.05
C PHE A 79 -9.72 6.76 1.22
N TYR A 80 -10.00 7.99 0.82
CA TYR A 80 -9.08 9.12 0.98
C TYR A 80 -8.67 9.35 2.44
N LEU A 81 -9.61 9.19 3.38
CA LEU A 81 -9.31 9.30 4.80
C LEU A 81 -8.31 8.24 5.26
N SER A 82 -8.46 7.00 4.77
CA SER A 82 -7.51 5.93 5.08
C SER A 82 -6.13 6.17 4.48
N SER A 83 -6.07 6.71 3.26
CA SER A 83 -4.81 7.14 2.63
C SER A 83 -4.12 8.22 3.44
N PHE A 84 -4.86 9.24 3.87
CA PHE A 84 -4.36 10.33 4.70
C PHE A 84 -3.84 9.81 6.04
N SER A 85 -4.58 8.93 6.70
CA SER A 85 -4.15 8.27 7.95
C SER A 85 -2.87 7.45 7.77
N HIS A 86 -2.70 6.77 6.63
CA HIS A 86 -1.42 6.11 6.30
C HIS A 86 -0.30 7.11 6.10
N GLY A 87 -0.58 8.28 5.52
CA GLY A 87 0.37 9.39 5.45
C GLY A 87 0.83 9.83 6.84
N ILE A 88 -0.10 10.12 7.77
CA ILE A 88 0.24 10.48 9.16
C ILE A 88 1.10 9.38 9.80
N PHE A 89 0.71 8.12 9.63
CA PHE A 89 1.48 6.98 10.15
C PHE A 89 2.90 6.92 9.57
N GLY A 90 3.05 7.17 8.26
CA GLY A 90 4.36 7.27 7.62
C GLY A 90 5.22 8.42 8.18
N SER A 91 4.63 9.60 8.39
CA SER A 91 5.33 10.71 9.04
C SER A 91 5.81 10.35 10.44
N TRP A 92 4.96 9.69 11.22
CA TRP A 92 5.30 9.25 12.57
C TRP A 92 6.51 8.30 12.57
N LEU A 93 6.55 7.33 11.66
CA LEU A 93 7.69 6.41 11.54
C LEU A 93 8.99 7.10 11.14
N TYR A 94 8.91 8.10 10.27
CA TYR A 94 10.10 8.82 9.82
C TYR A 94 10.65 9.73 10.93
N ILE A 95 9.77 10.37 11.71
CA ILE A 95 10.17 11.26 12.82
C ILE A 95 10.60 10.46 14.06
N CYS A 96 10.01 9.28 14.30
CA CYS A 96 10.30 8.48 15.48
C CYS A 96 11.76 7.98 15.46
N PRO A 97 12.57 8.27 16.50
CA PRO A 97 14.00 8.00 16.50
C PRO A 97 14.35 6.51 16.45
N ILE A 98 13.44 5.62 16.89
CA ILE A 98 13.64 4.17 16.88
C ILE A 98 13.49 3.62 15.46
N THR A 99 12.51 4.09 14.70
CA THR A 99 12.21 3.60 13.34
C THR A 99 12.98 4.35 12.26
N MET A 100 13.49 5.55 12.58
CA MET A 100 14.25 6.40 11.68
C MET A 100 15.45 5.70 10.99
N PRO A 101 16.30 4.89 11.68
CA PRO A 101 17.40 4.17 11.01
C PRO A 101 16.92 3.20 9.94
N VAL A 102 15.81 2.49 10.20
CA VAL A 102 15.22 1.54 9.25
C VAL A 102 14.68 2.30 8.02
N CYS A 103 13.93 3.38 8.25
CA CYS A 103 13.42 4.23 7.17
C CYS A 103 14.56 4.84 6.33
N PHE A 104 15.67 5.24 6.98
CA PHE A 104 16.83 5.78 6.29
C PHE A 104 17.49 4.75 5.36
N VAL A 105 17.70 3.51 5.81
CA VAL A 105 18.23 2.44 4.96
C VAL A 105 17.30 2.14 3.78
N LYS A 106 15.97 2.12 3.98
CA LYS A 106 15.03 1.95 2.87
C LYS A 106 15.09 3.10 1.87
N GLU A 107 15.30 4.34 2.30
CA GLU A 107 15.48 5.46 1.37
C GLU A 107 16.78 5.35 0.57
N LEU A 108 17.89 4.91 1.19
CA LEU A 108 19.12 4.62 0.45
C LEU A 108 18.90 3.56 -0.64
N TYR A 109 18.19 2.48 -0.30
CA TYR A 109 17.79 1.46 -1.27
C TYR A 109 16.92 2.02 -2.40
N ARG A 110 15.92 2.86 -2.09
CA ARG A 110 15.07 3.48 -3.13
C ARG A 110 15.86 4.40 -4.04
N ILE A 111 16.84 5.13 -3.51
CA ILE A 111 17.76 5.96 -4.30
C ILE A 111 18.61 5.07 -5.21
N GLU A 112 19.18 3.98 -4.70
CA GLU A 112 19.96 3.01 -5.48
C GLU A 112 19.14 2.43 -6.64
N ILE A 113 17.92 1.97 -6.38
CA ILE A 113 17.02 1.44 -7.41
C ILE A 113 16.68 2.51 -8.47
N ASN A 114 16.43 3.75 -8.05
CA ASN A 114 16.16 4.84 -8.97
C ASN A 114 17.39 5.19 -9.82
N LEU A 115 18.60 5.16 -9.26
CA LEU A 115 19.85 5.39 -9.99
C LEU A 115 20.15 4.27 -10.99
N ARG A 116 19.90 3.01 -10.61
CA ARG A 116 20.08 1.84 -11.51
C ARG A 116 18.95 1.65 -12.52
N SER A 117 17.87 2.42 -12.41
CA SER A 117 16.69 2.33 -13.28
C SER A 117 16.06 0.93 -13.34
N VAL A 118 16.15 0.15 -12.25
CA VAL A 118 15.55 -1.19 -12.15
C VAL A 118 14.07 -1.04 -11.84
N ASN A 119 13.23 -1.02 -12.86
CA ASN A 119 11.79 -0.76 -12.70
C ASN A 119 11.01 -1.91 -12.07
N ASP A 120 11.50 -3.14 -12.20
CA ASP A 120 10.84 -4.32 -11.62
C ASP A 120 10.78 -4.25 -10.09
N GLU A 121 11.86 -3.74 -9.47
CA GLU A 121 11.95 -3.55 -8.02
C GLU A 121 10.95 -2.51 -7.50
N LYS A 122 10.51 -1.56 -8.33
CA LYS A 122 9.49 -0.57 -7.92
C LYS A 122 8.11 -1.19 -7.71
N ASN A 123 7.89 -2.42 -8.18
CA ASN A 123 6.64 -3.15 -7.96
C ASN A 123 6.72 -4.09 -6.76
N THR A 124 7.87 -4.21 -6.10
CA THR A 124 8.01 -5.10 -4.95
C THR A 124 7.45 -4.46 -3.67
N ALA A 125 7.03 -5.32 -2.75
CA ALA A 125 6.56 -4.89 -1.43
C ALA A 125 7.67 -4.14 -0.68
N PHE A 126 8.91 -4.61 -0.78
CA PHE A 126 10.05 -4.01 -0.09
C PHE A 126 10.27 -2.54 -0.51
N TYR A 127 10.09 -2.21 -1.79
CA TYR A 127 10.20 -0.83 -2.27
C TYR A 127 9.05 0.05 -1.75
N ASN A 128 7.81 -0.44 -1.82
CA ASN A 128 6.62 0.39 -1.57
C ASN A 128 6.21 0.48 -0.11
N LYS A 129 6.37 -0.59 0.68
CA LYS A 129 5.90 -0.64 2.05
C LYS A 129 6.74 0.20 3.00
N LEU A 130 6.11 0.78 4.02
CA LEU A 130 6.79 1.53 5.08
C LEU A 130 7.62 0.61 5.98
N ILE A 131 7.02 -0.51 6.42
CA ILE A 131 7.65 -1.52 7.27
C ILE A 131 7.40 -2.88 6.62
N PHE A 132 8.48 -3.60 6.33
CA PHE A 132 8.52 -4.86 5.55
C PHE A 132 8.19 -4.67 4.07
#